data_AF-A0A250J776-F1
#
_entry.id   AF-A0A250J776-F1
#
_cell.length_a   1.000
_cell.length_b   1.000
_cell.length_c   1.000
_cell.angle_alpha   90.00
_cell.angle_beta   90.00
_cell.angle_gamma   90.00
#
_symmetry.space_group_name_H-M   'P 1'
#
loop_
_entity.id
_entity.type
_entity.pdbx_description
1 polymer ?
#
loop_
_entity_poly.entity_id
_entity_poly.type
_entity_poly.pdbx_seq_one_letter_code
_entity_poly.pdbx_strand_id
1 'polypeptide(L)'
;MSFIQNTLSIHVYAPALMDDDNRAVAVVHGMERALPGLRLEWTVSEDHQLRLLPQRDVWLTQARRRGGFPLVCNNDGSHPVTIFGVAEPARFGPGGQALLEVHAELPLENSVLATVEDILEGIAEGARAFWGHATPFEATVEISRQTRDPVHKPGVAPRGLPELKLPEKIRLPEIPHRLGWLNYWSAAAARVVGFPDAARDADLLSRSRRTATGGWVVKLTEASLDLDTPAHLEALKRAYERFPEVGGRSSL
;
A
#
# COMPACT_ATOMS: atom_id res chain seq x y z
N MET A 1 16.31 -15.82 14.23
CA MET A 1 16.29 -14.42 13.74
C MET A 1 14.94 -14.22 13.09
N SER A 2 14.15 -13.23 13.52
CA SER A 2 12.83 -12.98 12.95
C SER A 2 13.00 -12.43 11.54
N PHE A 3 12.67 -13.21 10.52
CA PHE A 3 12.68 -12.77 9.12
C PHE A 3 11.71 -11.60 8.85
N ILE A 4 10.81 -11.29 9.78
CA ILE A 4 9.74 -10.31 9.63
C ILE A 4 10.25 -8.86 9.79
N GLN A 5 11.40 -8.61 10.43
CA GLN A 5 11.85 -7.24 10.71
C GLN A 5 12.53 -6.53 9.53
N ASN A 6 12.94 -7.28 8.49
CA ASN A 6 13.62 -6.73 7.32
C ASN A 6 12.78 -6.87 6.03
N THR A 7 11.48 -6.61 6.13
CA THR A 7 10.58 -6.63 4.97
C THR A 7 10.08 -5.24 4.60
N LEU A 8 9.74 -5.08 3.34
CA LEU A 8 8.99 -3.96 2.80
C LEU A 8 7.53 -4.39 2.64
N SER A 9 6.63 -3.72 3.35
CA SER A 9 5.19 -3.92 3.22
C SER A 9 4.62 -2.93 2.20
N ILE A 10 3.89 -3.45 1.22
CA ILE A 10 3.15 -2.67 0.23
C ILE A 10 1.66 -2.92 0.43
N HIS A 11 0.90 -1.85 0.68
CA HIS A 11 -0.55 -1.89 0.79
C HIS A 11 -1.17 -0.99 -0.27
N VAL A 12 -2.09 -1.50 -1.08
CA VAL A 12 -2.89 -0.67 -1.98
C VAL A 12 -4.37 -0.89 -1.74
N TYR A 13 -5.16 0.18 -1.81
CA TYR A 13 -6.57 0.20 -1.50
C TYR A 13 -7.34 0.54 -2.77
N ALA A 14 -8.19 -0.39 -3.21
CA ALA A 14 -8.88 -0.34 -4.48
C ALA A 14 -10.39 -0.57 -4.29
N PRO A 15 -11.21 -0.28 -5.32
CA PRO A 15 -12.60 -0.74 -5.33
C PRO A 15 -12.66 -2.26 -5.14
N ALA A 16 -13.67 -2.76 -4.44
CA ALA A 16 -13.84 -4.20 -4.27
C ALA A 16 -13.78 -4.97 -5.62
N LEU A 17 -13.24 -6.20 -5.59
CA LEU A 17 -13.67 -7.35 -6.40
C LEU A 17 -14.88 -7.13 -7.32
N MET A 18 -14.88 -7.45 -8.61
CA MET A 18 -16.14 -7.79 -9.32
C MET A 18 -16.05 -9.22 -9.86
N ASP A 19 -17.18 -9.79 -10.27
CA ASP A 19 -17.14 -11.09 -10.95
C ASP A 19 -16.41 -10.92 -12.31
N ASP A 20 -15.58 -11.90 -12.66
CA ASP A 20 -14.74 -11.92 -13.87
C ASP A 20 -13.76 -10.73 -13.97
N ASP A 21 -13.27 -10.28 -12.82
CA ASP A 21 -12.32 -9.17 -12.69
C ASP A 21 -10.87 -9.61 -12.96
N ASN A 22 -10.21 -8.95 -13.92
CA ASN A 22 -8.83 -9.24 -14.31
C ASN A 22 -7.77 -8.52 -13.46
N ARG A 23 -8.16 -7.73 -12.46
CA ARG A 23 -7.23 -6.93 -11.66
C ARG A 23 -6.24 -7.78 -10.87
N ALA A 24 -6.64 -8.94 -10.35
CA ALA A 24 -5.71 -9.84 -9.65
C ALA A 24 -4.55 -10.28 -10.57
N VAL A 25 -4.84 -10.59 -11.84
CA VAL A 25 -3.82 -10.90 -12.86
C VAL A 25 -2.97 -9.66 -13.16
N ALA A 26 -3.61 -8.51 -13.38
CA ALA A 26 -2.92 -7.26 -13.70
C ALA A 26 -1.95 -6.82 -12.60
N VAL A 27 -2.32 -6.98 -11.33
CA VAL A 27 -1.48 -6.72 -10.16
C VAL A 27 -0.23 -7.61 -10.17
N VAL A 28 -0.41 -8.93 -10.33
CA VAL A 28 0.71 -9.88 -10.36
C VAL A 28 1.67 -9.57 -11.51
N HIS A 29 1.13 -9.35 -12.71
CA HIS A 29 1.96 -8.98 -13.86
C HIS A 29 2.65 -7.62 -13.67
N GLY A 30 1.99 -6.66 -13.01
CA GLY A 30 2.58 -5.36 -12.66
C GLY A 30 3.85 -5.53 -11.82
N MET A 31 3.75 -6.36 -10.79
CA MET A 31 4.88 -6.68 -9.90
C MET A 31 6.00 -7.43 -10.63
N GLU A 32 5.67 -8.44 -11.44
CA GLU A 32 6.66 -9.24 -12.20
C GLU A 32 7.37 -8.44 -13.31
N ARG A 33 6.71 -7.42 -13.87
CA ARG A 33 7.37 -6.49 -14.82
C ARG A 33 8.33 -5.55 -14.10
N ALA A 34 7.97 -5.12 -12.90
CA ALA A 34 8.76 -4.15 -12.13
C ALA A 34 9.99 -4.78 -11.47
N LEU A 35 9.91 -6.03 -11.02
CA LEU A 35 11.01 -6.74 -10.35
C LEU A 35 11.60 -7.83 -11.27
N PRO A 36 12.75 -7.60 -11.93
CA PRO A 36 13.36 -8.57 -12.82
C PRO A 36 13.64 -9.91 -12.14
N GLY A 37 13.28 -11.00 -12.81
CA GLY A 37 13.46 -12.36 -12.28
C GLY A 37 12.35 -12.83 -11.34
N LEU A 38 11.43 -11.97 -10.92
CA LEU A 38 10.29 -12.37 -10.11
C LEU A 38 9.32 -13.25 -10.92
N ARG A 39 8.94 -14.37 -10.32
CA ARG A 39 7.90 -15.28 -10.80
C ARG A 39 7.00 -15.70 -9.64
N LEU A 40 5.76 -15.23 -9.66
CA LEU A 40 4.75 -15.50 -8.64
C LEU A 40 3.87 -16.67 -9.05
N GLU A 41 4.48 -17.85 -9.24
CA GLU A 41 3.80 -19.04 -9.80
C GLU A 41 3.35 -20.03 -8.74
N TRP A 42 3.51 -19.69 -7.46
CA TRP A 42 3.25 -20.58 -6.33
C TRP A 42 2.16 -20.01 -5.43
N THR A 43 1.55 -20.88 -4.63
CA THR A 43 0.66 -20.51 -3.52
C THR A 43 1.00 -21.35 -2.30
N VAL A 44 0.49 -20.95 -1.15
CA VAL A 44 0.57 -21.73 0.09
C VAL A 44 -0.81 -22.34 0.33
N SER A 45 -0.89 -23.68 0.34
CA SER A 45 -2.14 -24.37 0.68
C SER A 45 -2.44 -24.34 2.19
N GLU A 46 -3.64 -24.75 2.57
CA GLU A 46 -4.09 -24.78 3.97
C GLU A 46 -3.21 -25.64 4.90
N ASP A 47 -2.53 -26.64 4.34
CA ASP A 47 -1.53 -27.49 5.01
C ASP A 47 -0.12 -26.84 5.07
N HIS A 48 -0.02 -25.54 4.77
CA HIS A 48 1.21 -24.75 4.72
C HIS A 48 2.27 -25.27 3.73
N GLN A 49 1.86 -26.01 2.71
CA GLN A 49 2.76 -26.48 1.64
C GLN A 49 2.78 -25.52 0.45
N LEU A 50 3.97 -25.37 -0.16
CA LEU A 50 4.09 -24.66 -1.43
C LEU A 50 3.53 -25.51 -2.57
N ARG A 51 2.64 -24.91 -3.35
CA ARG A 51 2.03 -25.55 -4.53
C ARG A 51 2.20 -24.69 -5.76
N LEU A 52 2.72 -25.29 -6.83
CA LEU A 52 2.79 -24.65 -8.14
C LEU A 52 1.36 -24.44 -8.69
N LEU A 53 1.13 -23.30 -9.32
CA LEU A 53 -0.13 -22.94 -9.98
C LEU A 53 -0.02 -23.09 -11.51
N PRO A 54 -0.24 -24.29 -12.07
CA PRO A 54 -0.37 -24.44 -13.51
C PRO A 54 -1.58 -23.63 -13.97
N GLN A 55 -1.37 -22.69 -14.90
CA GLN A 55 -2.39 -21.71 -15.34
C GLN A 55 -2.80 -20.69 -14.27
N ARG A 56 -1.82 -20.17 -13.51
CA ARG A 56 -2.02 -19.11 -12.50
C ARG A 56 -3.00 -18.02 -12.90
N ASP A 57 -2.88 -17.47 -14.11
CA ASP A 57 -3.71 -16.33 -14.49
C ASP A 57 -5.20 -16.72 -14.58
N VAL A 58 -5.51 -17.92 -15.10
CA VAL A 58 -6.89 -18.47 -15.09
C VAL A 58 -7.36 -18.65 -13.66
N TRP A 59 -6.51 -19.18 -12.79
CA TRP A 59 -6.81 -19.36 -11.37
C TRP A 59 -7.08 -18.02 -10.66
N LEU A 60 -6.32 -16.96 -10.98
CA LEU A 60 -6.48 -15.61 -10.46
C LEU A 60 -7.75 -14.91 -10.97
N THR A 61 -8.19 -15.14 -12.20
CA THR A 61 -9.48 -14.57 -12.68
C THR A 61 -10.69 -15.08 -11.90
N GLN A 62 -10.56 -16.23 -11.22
CA GLN A 62 -11.60 -16.80 -10.36
C GLN A 62 -11.50 -16.31 -8.90
N ALA A 63 -10.63 -15.34 -8.61
CA ALA A 63 -10.33 -14.79 -7.28
C ALA A 63 -11.59 -14.49 -6.46
N ARG A 64 -12.50 -13.64 -6.97
CA ARG A 64 -13.68 -13.23 -6.21
C ARG A 64 -14.59 -14.39 -5.80
N ARG A 65 -14.73 -15.42 -6.65
CA ARG A 65 -15.51 -16.62 -6.31
C ARG A 65 -14.90 -17.43 -5.16
N ARG A 66 -13.62 -17.19 -4.85
CA ARG A 66 -12.85 -17.84 -3.79
C ARG A 66 -12.64 -16.95 -2.56
N GLY A 67 -13.37 -15.85 -2.45
CA GLY A 67 -13.37 -14.99 -1.27
C GLY A 67 -12.38 -13.83 -1.29
N GLY A 68 -11.71 -13.54 -2.41
CA GLY A 68 -10.79 -12.41 -2.52
C GLY A 68 -9.68 -12.64 -3.53
N PHE A 69 -8.64 -11.79 -3.51
CA PHE A 69 -7.44 -12.04 -4.29
C PHE A 69 -6.58 -13.07 -3.53
N PRO A 70 -6.48 -14.32 -4.00
CA PRO A 70 -5.78 -15.36 -3.26
C PRO A 70 -4.27 -15.11 -3.23
N LEU A 71 -3.61 -15.68 -2.21
CA LEU A 71 -2.17 -15.55 -2.04
C LEU A 71 -1.41 -16.24 -3.17
N VAL A 72 -0.47 -15.50 -3.77
CA VAL A 72 0.56 -16.03 -4.65
C VAL A 72 1.94 -15.59 -4.16
N CYS A 73 2.94 -16.43 -4.42
CA CYS A 73 4.30 -16.23 -3.98
C CYS A 73 5.31 -16.78 -4.99
N ASN A 74 6.58 -16.44 -4.79
CA ASN A 74 7.70 -17.09 -5.45
C ASN A 74 8.09 -18.40 -4.71
N ASN A 75 9.02 -19.15 -5.29
CA ASN A 75 9.63 -20.33 -4.67
C ASN A 75 11.10 -20.07 -4.33
N ASP A 76 11.38 -18.90 -3.76
CA ASP A 76 12.70 -18.56 -3.20
C ASP A 76 12.54 -18.34 -1.69
N GLY A 77 12.95 -19.34 -0.91
CA GLY A 77 12.89 -19.28 0.55
C GLY A 77 13.91 -18.30 1.18
N SER A 78 14.93 -17.87 0.43
CA SER A 78 15.89 -16.87 0.89
C SER A 78 15.40 -15.45 0.67
N HIS A 79 14.61 -15.24 -0.39
CA HIS A 79 14.04 -13.93 -0.75
C HIS A 79 12.53 -14.08 -0.97
N PRO A 80 11.75 -14.38 0.10
CA PRO A 80 10.34 -14.67 -0.03
C PRO A 80 9.58 -13.42 -0.47
N VAL A 81 8.80 -13.57 -1.54
CA VAL A 81 7.89 -12.53 -2.04
C VAL A 81 6.48 -13.09 -2.03
N THR A 82 5.55 -12.36 -1.41
CA THR A 82 4.14 -12.74 -1.37
C THR A 82 3.26 -11.57 -1.78
N ILE A 83 2.11 -11.90 -2.37
CA ILE A 83 1.05 -10.93 -2.63
C ILE A 83 -0.32 -11.60 -2.52
N PHE A 84 -1.26 -10.92 -1.89
CA PHE A 84 -2.65 -11.37 -1.73
C PHE A 84 -3.56 -10.15 -1.61
N GLY A 85 -4.87 -10.35 -1.56
CA GLY A 85 -5.78 -9.27 -1.24
C GLY A 85 -6.99 -9.70 -0.43
N VAL A 86 -7.37 -8.82 0.48
CA VAL A 86 -8.45 -8.98 1.45
C VAL A 86 -9.62 -8.11 1.02
N ALA A 87 -10.81 -8.70 1.00
CA ALA A 87 -12.03 -7.94 0.79
C ALA A 87 -12.45 -7.28 2.11
N GLU A 88 -12.51 -5.96 2.12
CA GLU A 88 -12.99 -5.18 3.26
C GLU A 88 -14.50 -4.93 3.12
N PRO A 89 -15.33 -5.38 4.07
CA PRO A 89 -16.75 -5.11 4.06
C PRO A 89 -17.07 -3.61 4.12
N ALA A 90 -18.16 -3.20 3.45
CA ALA A 90 -18.65 -1.82 3.42
C ALA A 90 -18.75 -1.13 4.80
N ARG A 91 -19.13 -1.87 5.85
CA ARG A 91 -19.25 -1.33 7.23
C ARG A 91 -17.93 -0.84 7.84
N PHE A 92 -16.82 -1.33 7.32
CA PHE A 92 -15.47 -0.99 7.77
C PHE A 92 -14.73 -0.10 6.77
N GLY A 93 -15.32 0.13 5.60
CA GLY A 93 -14.72 0.97 4.57
C GLY A 93 -15.13 2.44 4.66
N PRO A 94 -14.30 3.34 4.12
CA PRO A 94 -14.58 4.76 4.05
C PRO A 94 -15.85 5.03 3.23
N GLY A 95 -16.67 5.97 3.71
CA GLY A 95 -17.96 6.30 3.09
C GLY A 95 -18.95 5.14 3.01
N GLY A 96 -18.74 4.06 3.78
CA GLY A 96 -19.56 2.86 3.71
C GLY A 96 -19.34 2.01 2.45
N GLN A 97 -18.19 2.14 1.79
CA GLN A 97 -17.89 1.42 0.55
C GLN A 97 -17.02 0.17 0.82
N ALA A 98 -17.34 -0.94 0.16
CA ALA A 98 -16.48 -2.13 0.22
C ALA A 98 -15.20 -1.92 -0.59
N LEU A 99 -14.07 -2.37 -0.05
CA LEU A 99 -12.75 -2.22 -0.67
C LEU A 99 -12.08 -3.56 -0.94
N LEU A 100 -11.10 -3.52 -1.83
CA LEU A 100 -10.04 -4.52 -1.93
C LEU A 100 -8.77 -3.90 -1.36
N GLU A 101 -8.21 -4.50 -0.31
CA GLU A 101 -6.86 -4.19 0.15
C GLU A 101 -5.92 -5.25 -0.40
N VAL A 102 -4.93 -4.85 -1.19
CA VAL A 102 -3.88 -5.74 -1.70
C VAL A 102 -2.63 -5.53 -0.87
N HIS A 103 -2.07 -6.64 -0.39
CA HIS A 103 -0.91 -6.69 0.48
C HIS A 103 0.20 -7.41 -0.26
N ALA A 104 1.37 -6.81 -0.36
CA ALA A 104 2.58 -7.47 -0.82
C ALA A 104 3.71 -7.31 0.20
N GLU A 105 4.47 -8.38 0.41
CA GLU A 105 5.64 -8.40 1.28
C GLU A 105 6.85 -8.82 0.44
N LEU A 106 7.93 -8.04 0.56
CA LEU A 106 9.18 -8.24 -0.16
C LEU A 106 10.36 -8.10 0.81
N PRO A 107 11.52 -8.73 0.55
CA PRO A 107 12.73 -8.47 1.31
C PRO A 107 13.18 -7.02 1.11
N LEU A 108 13.60 -6.36 2.20
CA LEU A 108 14.14 -5.00 2.15
C LEU A 108 15.61 -5.04 1.71
N GLU A 109 15.83 -5.18 0.41
CA GLU A 109 17.15 -5.34 -0.22
C GLU A 109 17.36 -4.39 -1.40
N ASN A 110 18.61 -4.21 -1.81
CA ASN A 110 19.00 -3.24 -2.84
C ASN A 110 18.28 -3.43 -4.18
N SER A 111 18.02 -4.67 -4.60
CA SER A 111 17.29 -4.96 -5.84
C SER A 111 15.83 -4.49 -5.77
N VAL A 112 15.18 -4.69 -4.63
CA VAL A 112 13.82 -4.22 -4.35
C VAL A 112 13.79 -2.71 -4.20
N LEU A 113 14.72 -2.13 -3.43
CA LEU A 113 14.82 -0.68 -3.23
C LEU A 113 15.07 0.08 -4.54
N ALA A 114 15.78 -0.53 -5.50
CA ALA A 114 16.01 0.07 -6.82
C ALA A 114 14.75 0.10 -7.71
N THR A 115 13.75 -0.74 -7.43
CA THR A 115 12.56 -0.94 -8.28
C THR A 115 11.24 -0.66 -7.56
N VAL A 116 11.28 -0.28 -6.28
CA VAL A 116 10.10 -0.15 -5.41
C VAL A 116 9.05 0.83 -5.92
N GLU A 117 9.46 1.92 -6.58
CA GLU A 117 8.54 2.89 -7.16
C GLU A 117 7.70 2.26 -8.27
N ASP A 118 8.35 1.47 -9.13
CA ASP A 118 7.70 0.74 -10.22
C ASP A 118 6.88 -0.44 -9.72
N ILE A 119 7.30 -1.10 -8.63
CA ILE A 119 6.53 -2.16 -7.97
C ILE A 119 5.23 -1.59 -7.40
N LEU A 120 5.33 -0.49 -6.64
CA LEU A 120 4.16 0.18 -6.05
C LEU A 120 3.20 0.65 -7.15
N GLU A 121 3.70 1.29 -8.22
CA GLU A 121 2.87 1.67 -9.37
C GLU A 121 2.23 0.46 -10.04
N GLY A 122 3.01 -0.58 -10.34
CA GLY A 122 2.52 -1.77 -11.04
C GLY A 122 1.38 -2.45 -10.28
N ILE A 123 1.51 -2.57 -8.96
CA ILE A 123 0.47 -3.11 -8.08
C ILE A 123 -0.73 -2.16 -8.04
N ALA A 124 -0.52 -0.86 -7.82
CA ALA A 124 -1.60 0.10 -7.65
C ALA A 124 -2.42 0.30 -8.94
N GLU A 125 -1.76 0.47 -10.09
CA GLU A 125 -2.41 0.62 -11.39
C GLU A 125 -3.10 -0.69 -11.82
N GLY A 126 -2.47 -1.84 -11.55
CA GLY A 126 -3.07 -3.16 -11.79
C GLY A 126 -4.35 -3.35 -10.97
N ALA A 127 -4.36 -2.89 -9.71
CA ALA A 127 -5.52 -2.95 -8.82
C ALA A 127 -6.56 -1.86 -9.12
N ARG A 128 -6.24 -0.87 -9.97
CA ARG A 128 -7.00 0.38 -10.12
C ARG A 128 -7.25 1.04 -8.76
N ALA A 129 -6.19 1.11 -7.97
CA ALA A 129 -6.25 1.58 -6.60
C ALA A 129 -6.64 3.06 -6.53
N PHE A 130 -7.33 3.42 -5.46
CA PHE A 130 -7.52 4.81 -5.06
C PHE A 130 -6.20 5.41 -4.60
N TRP A 131 -5.49 4.67 -3.74
CA TRP A 131 -4.21 5.04 -3.16
C TRP A 131 -3.49 3.79 -2.63
N GLY A 132 -2.22 3.93 -2.27
CA GLY A 132 -1.44 2.89 -1.62
C GLY A 132 -0.12 3.41 -1.09
N HIS A 133 0.65 2.56 -0.43
CA HIS A 133 1.97 2.91 0.08
C HIS A 133 2.92 1.72 0.12
N ALA A 134 4.22 2.00 0.10
CA ALA A 134 5.28 1.04 0.40
C ALA A 134 6.09 1.58 1.58
N THR A 135 6.29 0.77 2.62
CA THR A 135 6.94 1.20 3.87
C THR A 135 7.68 0.02 4.53
N PRO A 136 8.91 0.20 5.04
CA PRO A 136 9.58 -0.83 5.84
C PRO A 136 8.74 -1.27 7.03
N PHE A 137 8.76 -2.57 7.36
CA PHE A 137 7.88 -3.18 8.35
C PHE A 137 7.86 -2.44 9.70
N GLU A 138 9.04 -2.12 10.26
CA GLU A 138 9.14 -1.43 11.56
C GLU A 138 8.46 -0.04 11.53
N ALA A 139 8.64 0.71 10.44
CA ALA A 139 7.95 1.99 10.26
C ALA A 139 6.43 1.80 10.07
N THR A 140 6.00 0.74 9.38
CA THR A 140 4.58 0.38 9.23
C THR A 140 3.93 0.11 10.58
N VAL A 141 4.60 -0.63 11.47
CA VAL A 141 4.10 -0.92 12.82
C VAL A 141 3.87 0.37 13.59
N GLU A 142 4.83 1.30 13.58
CA GLU A 142 4.69 2.59 14.29
C GLU A 142 3.60 3.49 13.65
N ILE A 143 3.54 3.58 12.32
CA ILE A 143 2.51 4.34 11.61
C ILE A 143 1.11 3.78 11.92
N SER A 144 0.95 2.46 11.99
CA SER A 144 -0.34 1.83 12.31
C SER A 144 -0.86 2.23 13.70
N ARG A 145 0.03 2.61 14.63
CA ARG A 145 -0.35 3.07 15.97
C ARG A 145 -0.95 4.47 15.98
N GLN A 146 -0.84 5.22 14.89
CA GLN A 146 -1.54 6.51 14.72
C GLN A 146 -3.06 6.34 14.59
N THR A 147 -3.52 5.21 14.04
CA THR A 147 -4.95 4.91 13.95
C THR A 147 -5.49 4.59 15.32
N ARG A 148 -6.44 5.40 15.79
CA ARG A 148 -6.95 5.36 17.15
C ARG A 148 -8.47 5.49 17.14
N ASP A 149 -9.09 4.67 17.99
CA ASP A 149 -10.49 4.82 18.38
C ASP A 149 -10.49 5.61 19.70
N PRO A 150 -11.10 6.82 19.75
CA PRO A 150 -11.14 7.62 20.97
C PRO A 150 -11.75 6.90 22.19
N VAL A 151 -12.64 5.93 21.94
CA VAL A 151 -13.35 5.16 22.96
C VAL A 151 -12.56 3.89 23.32
N HIS A 152 -12.11 3.13 22.32
CA HIS A 152 -11.54 1.79 22.55
C HIS A 152 -10.01 1.76 22.64
N LYS A 153 -9.33 2.81 22.18
CA LYS A 153 -7.87 2.94 22.20
C LYS A 153 -7.48 4.35 22.64
N PRO A 154 -7.72 4.76 23.90
CA PRO A 154 -7.33 6.08 24.41
C PRO A 154 -5.80 6.23 24.52
N GLY A 155 -5.30 7.48 24.53
CA GLY A 155 -3.86 7.81 24.55
C GLY A 155 -3.40 8.71 23.40
N VAL A 156 -2.09 8.91 23.26
CA VAL A 156 -1.49 9.79 22.23
C VAL A 156 -0.81 8.96 21.15
N ALA A 157 -0.89 9.39 19.89
CA ALA A 157 -0.12 8.80 18.81
C ALA A 157 1.40 8.90 19.08
N PRO A 158 2.20 7.89 18.70
CA PRO A 158 3.61 7.84 19.04
C PRO A 158 4.40 8.96 18.34
N ARG A 159 5.54 9.35 18.94
CA ARG A 159 6.57 10.21 18.33
C ARG A 159 6.06 11.60 17.87
N GLY A 160 4.95 12.07 18.43
CA GLY A 160 4.33 13.34 18.05
C GLY A 160 3.71 13.32 16.65
N LEU A 161 3.46 12.13 16.09
CA LEU A 161 2.69 11.96 14.88
C LEU A 161 1.21 12.26 15.14
N PRO A 162 0.43 12.66 14.12
CA PRO A 162 -0.98 12.95 14.32
C PRO A 162 -1.79 11.68 14.55
N GLU A 163 -2.92 11.82 15.25
CA GLU A 163 -3.96 10.80 15.32
C GLU A 163 -4.69 10.69 13.97
N LEU A 164 -5.01 9.45 13.58
CA LEU A 164 -5.75 9.14 12.37
C LEU A 164 -7.04 8.43 12.75
N LYS A 165 -8.12 8.72 12.01
CA LYS A 165 -9.40 8.07 12.20
C LYS A 165 -9.35 6.61 11.74
N LEU A 166 -10.27 5.81 12.28
CA LEU A 166 -10.57 4.50 11.72
C LEU A 166 -11.10 4.64 10.28
N PRO A 167 -10.82 3.68 9.37
CA PRO A 167 -11.25 3.74 7.97
C PRO A 167 -12.75 4.02 7.79
N GLU A 168 -13.63 3.41 8.57
CA GLU A 168 -15.09 3.63 8.51
C GLU A 168 -15.54 5.04 8.95
N LYS A 169 -14.64 5.83 9.55
CA LYS A 169 -14.87 7.23 9.91
C LYS A 169 -14.29 8.20 8.89
N ILE A 170 -13.64 7.70 7.84
CA ILE A 170 -13.15 8.50 6.71
C ILE A 170 -14.27 8.60 5.66
N ARG A 171 -14.46 9.80 5.10
CA ARG A 171 -15.63 10.11 4.26
C ARG A 171 -15.57 9.57 2.83
N LEU A 172 -14.37 9.40 2.28
CA LEU A 172 -14.15 9.00 0.89
C LEU A 172 -13.05 7.95 0.78
N PRO A 173 -13.17 6.96 -0.11
CA PRO A 173 -12.12 5.97 -0.37
C PRO A 173 -10.87 6.59 -1.00
N GLU A 174 -10.99 7.74 -1.66
CA GLU A 174 -9.87 8.50 -2.22
C GLU A 174 -9.00 9.19 -1.16
N ILE A 175 -9.44 9.27 0.10
CA ILE A 175 -8.64 9.82 1.20
C ILE A 175 -7.72 8.71 1.73
N PRO A 176 -6.39 8.85 1.64
CA PRO A 176 -5.48 7.86 2.22
C PRO A 176 -5.69 7.71 3.71
N HIS A 177 -5.69 6.48 4.21
CA HIS A 177 -5.82 6.23 5.67
C HIS A 177 -4.59 6.69 6.43
N ARG A 178 -3.41 6.64 5.78
CA ARG A 178 -2.10 6.97 6.34
C ARG A 178 -1.11 7.29 5.22
N LEU A 179 0.01 7.88 5.59
CA LEU A 179 1.18 8.03 4.72
C LEU A 179 2.19 6.90 4.97
N GLY A 180 2.88 6.48 3.92
CA GLY A 180 4.05 5.60 4.00
C GLY A 180 5.33 6.27 3.50
N TRP A 181 6.40 5.48 3.32
CA TRP A 181 7.64 5.98 2.74
C TRP A 181 7.42 6.45 1.30
N LEU A 182 6.86 5.56 0.49
CA LEU A 182 6.36 5.84 -0.85
C LEU A 182 4.85 5.80 -0.82
N ASN A 183 4.22 6.68 -1.58
CA ASN A 183 2.77 6.82 -1.63
C ASN A 183 2.33 6.81 -3.09
N TYR A 184 1.38 5.96 -3.43
CA TYR A 184 0.65 6.04 -4.68
C TYR A 184 -0.66 6.76 -4.44
N TRP A 185 -0.98 7.74 -5.28
CA TRP A 185 -2.27 8.40 -5.33
C TRP A 185 -2.81 8.37 -6.75
N SER A 186 -3.99 7.79 -6.95
CA SER A 186 -4.72 7.96 -8.21
C SER A 186 -4.96 9.44 -8.51
N ALA A 187 -5.33 9.76 -9.76
CA ALA A 187 -5.69 11.14 -10.11
C ALA A 187 -6.79 11.73 -9.21
N ALA A 188 -7.73 10.88 -8.75
CA ALA A 188 -8.80 11.29 -7.84
C ALA A 188 -8.28 11.53 -6.41
N ALA A 189 -7.48 10.60 -5.87
CA ALA A 189 -6.85 10.76 -4.55
C ALA A 189 -5.92 11.97 -4.50
N ALA A 190 -5.09 12.18 -5.52
CA ALA A 190 -4.20 13.33 -5.64
C ALA A 190 -4.97 14.65 -5.59
N ARG A 191 -6.12 14.74 -6.29
CA ARG A 191 -7.00 15.90 -6.22
C ARG A 191 -7.58 16.12 -4.83
N VAL A 192 -8.02 15.04 -4.16
CA VAL A 192 -8.62 15.11 -2.82
C VAL A 192 -7.61 15.58 -1.78
N VAL A 193 -6.37 15.09 -1.83
CA VAL A 193 -5.31 15.54 -0.90
C VAL A 193 -4.67 16.88 -1.31
N GLY A 194 -5.03 17.40 -2.48
CA GLY A 194 -4.52 18.67 -3.00
C GLY A 194 -3.06 18.60 -3.45
N PHE A 195 -2.67 17.53 -4.14
CA PHE A 195 -1.35 17.33 -4.74
C PHE A 195 -1.44 17.24 -6.28
N PRO A 196 -0.52 17.88 -7.04
CA PRO A 196 0.52 18.78 -6.56
C PRO A 196 0.05 20.24 -6.42
N ASP A 197 0.71 20.97 -5.53
CA ASP A 197 0.67 22.42 -5.40
C ASP A 197 2.09 22.96 -5.66
N ALA A 198 2.29 23.63 -6.80
CA ALA A 198 3.61 24.08 -7.23
C ALA A 198 4.29 25.03 -6.24
N ALA A 199 3.54 25.77 -5.42
CA ALA A 199 4.09 26.69 -4.43
C ALA A 199 4.52 26.00 -3.14
N ARG A 200 3.97 24.82 -2.83
CA ARG A 200 4.19 24.11 -1.56
C ARG A 200 4.94 22.79 -1.70
N ASP A 201 4.93 22.20 -2.89
CA ASP A 201 5.35 20.82 -3.11
C ASP A 201 6.63 20.69 -3.93
N ALA A 202 7.40 21.77 -4.14
CA ALA A 202 8.60 21.73 -4.98
C ALA A 202 9.58 20.59 -4.59
N ASP A 203 9.80 20.37 -3.29
CA ASP A 203 10.65 19.31 -2.77
C ASP A 203 10.04 17.89 -2.87
N LEU A 204 8.72 17.76 -2.78
CA LEU A 204 8.06 16.47 -3.01
C LEU A 204 8.02 16.16 -4.51
N LEU A 205 7.77 17.16 -5.35
CA LEU A 205 7.71 17.06 -6.81
C LEU A 205 9.04 16.63 -7.41
N SER A 206 10.17 17.08 -6.87
CA SER A 206 11.49 16.62 -7.33
C SER A 206 11.71 15.11 -7.12
N ARG A 207 10.92 14.49 -6.25
CA ARG A 207 10.96 13.07 -5.85
C ARG A 207 9.65 12.35 -6.15
N SER A 208 8.85 12.90 -7.04
CA SER A 208 7.57 12.32 -7.45
C SER A 208 7.54 12.08 -8.94
N ARG A 209 6.84 11.03 -9.35
CA ARG A 209 6.64 10.69 -10.75
C ARG A 209 5.14 10.57 -11.03
N ARG A 210 4.71 11.14 -12.16
CA ARG A 210 3.35 10.97 -12.65
C ARG A 210 3.21 9.61 -13.34
N THR A 211 2.13 8.89 -13.06
CA THR A 211 1.85 7.59 -13.69
C THR A 211 1.15 7.77 -15.04
N ALA A 212 1.13 6.70 -15.85
CA ALA A 212 0.49 6.73 -17.17
C ALA A 212 -1.02 7.01 -17.11
N THR A 213 -1.70 6.63 -16.02
CA THR A 213 -3.14 6.87 -15.82
C THR A 213 -3.42 8.22 -15.17
N GLY A 214 -2.39 9.02 -14.93
CA GLY A 214 -2.48 10.37 -14.37
C GLY A 214 -2.45 10.44 -12.84
N GLY A 215 -2.19 9.32 -12.17
CA GLY A 215 -1.84 9.28 -10.75
C GLY A 215 -0.40 9.74 -10.47
N TRP A 216 0.04 9.54 -9.24
CA TRP A 216 1.35 9.94 -8.74
C TRP A 216 1.96 8.87 -7.85
N VAL A 217 3.25 8.62 -8.02
CA VAL A 217 4.11 8.00 -7.01
C VAL A 217 4.90 9.12 -6.33
N VAL A 218 4.81 9.22 -5.01
CA VAL A 218 5.36 10.30 -4.19
C VAL A 218 6.26 9.72 -3.11
N LYS A 219 7.53 10.15 -3.09
CA LYS A 219 8.55 9.67 -2.15
C LYS A 219 8.84 10.67 -1.06
N LEU A 220 8.68 10.27 0.21
CA LEU A 220 8.90 11.18 1.35
C LEU A 220 10.37 11.41 1.68
N THR A 221 11.24 10.42 1.44
CA THR A 221 12.69 10.43 1.73
C THR A 221 13.45 9.64 0.66
N GLU A 222 14.70 10.01 0.35
CA GLU A 222 15.50 9.25 -0.62
C GLU A 222 15.77 7.81 -0.17
N ALA A 223 16.18 7.65 1.09
CA ALA A 223 16.36 6.36 1.74
C ALA A 223 15.04 5.82 2.30
N SER A 224 14.98 4.50 2.50
CA SER A 224 13.85 3.82 3.13
C SER A 224 13.54 4.44 4.49
N LEU A 225 12.25 4.67 4.76
CA LEU A 225 11.80 5.35 5.97
C LEU A 225 12.20 4.57 7.23
N ASP A 226 12.89 5.27 8.12
CA ASP A 226 13.33 4.79 9.44
C ASP A 226 12.96 5.87 10.46
N LEU A 227 12.06 5.56 11.39
CA LEU A 227 11.52 6.54 12.34
C LEU A 227 12.41 6.78 13.56
N ASP A 228 13.52 6.05 13.70
CA ASP A 228 14.59 6.36 14.66
C ASP A 228 15.57 7.40 14.09
N THR A 229 15.59 7.59 12.77
CA THR A 229 16.28 8.69 12.11
C THR A 229 15.46 9.99 12.22
N PRO A 230 15.94 11.04 12.93
CA PRO A 230 15.14 12.26 13.16
C PRO A 230 14.69 12.95 11.88
N ALA A 231 15.54 12.99 10.84
CA ALA A 231 15.22 13.62 9.57
C ALA A 231 14.04 12.93 8.85
N HIS A 232 13.93 11.61 8.96
CA HIS A 232 12.84 10.82 8.39
C HIS A 232 11.53 11.04 9.13
N LEU A 233 11.56 11.05 10.47
CA LEU A 233 10.39 11.38 11.29
C LEU A 233 9.88 12.78 10.98
N GLU A 234 10.77 13.77 10.88
CA GLU A 234 10.40 15.14 10.55
C GLU A 234 9.86 15.27 9.13
N ALA A 235 10.38 14.50 8.16
CA ALA A 235 9.80 14.44 6.82
C ALA A 235 8.36 13.90 6.84
N LEU A 236 8.09 12.83 7.60
CA LEU A 236 6.75 12.27 7.76
C LEU A 236 5.79 13.27 8.44
N LYS A 237 6.23 13.95 9.50
CA LYS A 237 5.43 14.99 10.17
C LYS A 237 5.08 16.14 9.23
N ARG A 238 6.07 16.68 8.50
CA ARG A 238 5.83 17.74 7.51
C ARG A 238 4.87 17.28 6.41
N ALA A 239 4.95 16.04 5.97
CA ALA A 239 4.00 15.49 4.99
C ALA A 239 2.57 15.45 5.56
N TYR A 240 2.40 15.02 6.81
CA TYR A 240 1.11 15.05 7.49
C TYR A 240 0.57 16.47 7.74
N GLU A 241 1.43 17.46 7.95
CA GLU A 241 1.03 18.88 8.02
C GLU A 241 0.60 19.40 6.64
N ARG A 242 1.32 19.00 5.59
CA ARG A 242 1.01 19.37 4.21
C ARG A 242 -0.29 18.77 3.71
N PHE A 243 -0.63 17.55 4.13
CA PHE A 243 -1.82 16.82 3.67
C PHE A 243 -2.80 16.58 4.82
N PRO A 244 -3.54 17.62 5.28
CA PRO A 244 -4.41 17.53 6.44
C PRO A 244 -5.64 16.63 6.24
N GLU A 245 -6.00 16.30 5.00
CA GLU A 245 -7.10 15.36 4.72
C GLU A 245 -6.72 13.90 5.07
N VAL A 246 -5.43 13.54 5.00
CA VAL A 246 -4.96 12.16 5.19
C VAL A 246 -5.28 11.66 6.60
N GLY A 247 -5.78 10.43 6.68
CA GLY A 247 -6.31 9.83 7.91
C GLY A 247 -7.62 10.42 8.39
N GLY A 248 -8.34 11.13 7.52
CA GLY A 248 -9.61 11.78 7.85
C GLY A 248 -9.49 12.87 8.91
N ARG A 249 -8.32 13.49 9.02
CA ARG A 249 -8.02 14.48 10.08
C ARG A 249 -8.76 15.80 9.89
N SER A 250 -8.98 16.19 8.63
CA SER A 250 -9.80 17.34 8.29
C SER A 250 -11.28 17.03 8.40
N SER A 251 -12.06 18.04 8.78
CA SER A 251 -13.52 18.00 8.89
C SER A 251 -14.24 18.55 7.65
N LEU A 252 -13.50 18.92 6.60
CA LEU A 252 -14.06 19.43 5.34
C LEU A 252 -14.86 18.37 4.59
#